data_AF-W0AK22-F1
#
_entry.id   AF-W0AK22-F1
#
_cell.length_a   1.000
_cell.length_b   1.000
_cell.length_c   1.000
_cell.angle_alpha   90.00
_cell.angle_beta   90.00
_cell.angle_gamma   90.00
#
_symmetry.space_group_name_H-M   'P 1'
#
loop_
_entity.id
_entity.type
_entity.pdbx_description
1 polymer ?
#
loop_
_entity_poly.entity_id
_entity_poly.type
_entity_poly.pdbx_seq_one_letter_code
_entity_poly.pdbx_strand_id
1 'polypeptide(L)'
;MTGPGWPDARGWIGIGQYGLTLIIVIAIICQPALLRVDAFLILATAIVITGWTGSVLAWAYAATKGGGELADRNATIVEKQVKP
;
A
#
# COMPACT_ATOMS: atom_id res chain seq x y z
N MET A 1 -12.28 -15.84 3.14
CA MET A 1 -12.32 -15.04 4.38
C MET A 1 -10.94 -15.13 5.01
N THR A 2 -10.06 -14.15 4.75
CA THR A 2 -8.76 -14.07 5.44
C THR A 2 -9.01 -13.52 6.84
N GLY A 3 -8.53 -14.22 7.87
CA GLY A 3 -8.66 -13.82 9.27
C GLY A 3 -7.90 -12.52 9.62
N PRO A 4 -7.73 -12.26 10.92
CA PRO A 4 -8.14 -11.05 11.63
C PRO A 4 -7.49 -9.76 11.09
N GLY A 5 -8.17 -8.99 10.25
CA GLY A 5 -7.80 -7.59 9.93
C GLY A 5 -6.39 -7.33 9.39
N TRP A 6 -5.62 -8.37 9.11
CA TRP A 6 -4.25 -8.23 8.62
C TRP A 6 -4.25 -7.76 7.17
N PRO A 7 -3.27 -6.94 6.77
CA PRO A 7 -3.13 -6.53 5.38
C PRO A 7 -3.02 -7.75 4.46
N ASP A 8 -3.66 -7.68 3.29
CA ASP A 8 -3.43 -8.66 2.23
C ASP A 8 -1.98 -8.55 1.69
N ALA A 9 -1.57 -9.45 0.80
CA ALA A 9 -0.20 -9.44 0.25
C ALA A 9 0.20 -8.08 -0.36
N ARG A 10 -0.76 -7.32 -0.90
CA ARG A 10 -0.53 -5.98 -1.46
C ARG A 10 -0.41 -4.92 -0.37
N GLY A 11 -1.20 -5.03 0.71
CA GLY A 11 -1.05 -4.21 1.90
C GLY A 11 0.33 -4.36 2.54
N TRP A 12 0.88 -5.57 2.59
CA TRP A 12 2.25 -5.80 3.04
C TRP A 12 3.31 -5.16 2.15
N ILE A 13 3.11 -5.18 0.83
CA ILE A 13 4.00 -4.48 -0.12
C ILE A 13 3.99 -2.97 0.15
N GLY A 14 2.82 -2.38 0.39
CA GLY A 14 2.70 -0.96 0.74
C GLY A 14 3.42 -0.60 2.04
N ILE A 15 3.25 -1.41 3.10
CA ILE A 15 3.96 -1.22 4.37
C ILE A 15 5.48 -1.34 4.17
N GLY A 16 5.94 -2.31 3.38
CA GLY A 16 7.36 -2.48 3.05
C GLY A 16 7.94 -1.27 2.32
N GLN A 17 7.22 -0.71 1.34
CA GLN A 17 7.63 0.51 0.62
C GLN A 17 7.69 1.75 1.53
N TYR A 18 6.73 1.89 2.45
CA TYR A 18 6.75 2.96 3.44
C TYR A 18 7.97 2.83 4.37
N GLY A 19 8.25 1.62 4.87
CA GLY A 19 9.43 1.35 5.70
C GLY A 19 10.75 1.67 4.98
N LEU A 20 10.89 1.26 3.71
CA LEU A 20 12.06 1.59 2.88
C LEU A 20 12.25 3.10 2.73
N THR A 21 11.16 3.85 2.53
CA THR A 21 11.21 5.32 2.43
C THR A 21 11.69 5.95 3.74
N LEU A 22 11.19 5.48 4.88
CA LEU A 22 11.65 5.96 6.19
C LEU A 22 13.13 5.65 6.44
N ILE A 23 13.61 4.47 6.05
CA ILE A 23 15.03 4.10 6.18
C ILE A 23 15.91 5.05 5.38
N ILE A 24 15.51 5.45 4.17
CA ILE A 24 16.24 6.43 3.36
C ILE A 24 16.31 7.78 4.08
N VAL A 25 15.19 8.25 4.63
CA VAL A 25 15.14 9.53 5.37
C VAL A 25 16.05 9.46 6.61
N ILE A 26 15.98 8.37 7.37
CA ILE A 26 16.84 8.15 8.54
C ILE A 26 18.31 8.11 8.12
N ALA A 27 18.66 7.44 7.02
CA ALA A 27 20.02 7.38 6.51
C ALA A 27 20.55 8.79 6.17
N ILE A 28 19.72 9.63 5.55
CA ILE A 28 20.08 11.04 5.25
C ILE A 28 20.29 11.85 6.54
N ILE A 29 19.44 11.65 7.56
CA ILE A 29 19.57 12.34 8.86
C ILE A 29 20.87 11.92 9.57
N CYS A 30 21.17 10.61 9.59
CA CYS A 30 22.37 10.09 10.21
C CYS A 30 23.64 10.46 9.44
N GLN A 31 23.58 10.55 8.11
CA GLN A 31 24.71 10.87 7.26
C GLN A 31 24.32 11.81 6.10
N PRO A 32 24.33 13.14 6.34
CA PRO A 32 23.95 14.14 5.33
C PRO A 32 24.83 14.14 4.08
N ALA A 33 26.05 13.57 4.18
CA ALA A 33 26.96 13.41 3.05
C ALA A 33 26.36 12.54 1.92
N LEU A 34 25.38 11.69 2.23
CA LEU A 34 24.66 10.90 1.23
C LEU A 34 23.93 11.76 0.18
N LEU A 35 23.58 13.01 0.53
CA LEU A 35 22.99 13.97 -0.43
C LEU A 35 23.97 14.48 -1.48
N ARG A 36 25.26 14.15 -1.36
CA ARG A 36 26.29 14.48 -2.35
C ARG A 36 26.71 13.28 -3.21
N VAL A 37 26.09 12.12 -2.99
CA VAL A 37 26.39 10.88 -3.70
C VAL A 37 25.29 10.64 -4.73
N ASP A 38 25.58 10.89 -6.00
CA ASP A 38 24.59 10.77 -7.09
C ASP A 38 23.95 9.39 -7.16
N ALA A 39 24.74 8.33 -6.96
CA ALA A 39 24.24 6.96 -6.94
C ALA A 39 23.19 6.72 -5.84
N PHE A 40 23.38 7.33 -4.66
CA PHE A 40 22.42 7.25 -3.56
C PHE A 40 21.15 8.02 -3.89
N LEU A 41 21.28 9.24 -4.43
CA LEU A 41 20.12 10.05 -4.82
C LEU A 41 19.27 9.38 -5.90
N ILE A 42 19.89 8.75 -6.89
CA ILE A 42 19.19 7.99 -7.94
C ILE A 42 18.42 6.82 -7.31
N LEU A 43 19.07 6.02 -6.45
CA LEU A 43 18.45 4.88 -5.79
C LEU A 43 17.29 5.32 -4.88
N ALA A 44 17.52 6.36 -4.07
CA ALA A 44 16.51 6.94 -3.19
C ALA A 44 15.30 7.44 -3.98
N THR A 45 15.54 8.15 -5.08
CA THR A 45 14.48 8.65 -5.96
C THR A 45 13.70 7.50 -6.59
N ALA A 46 14.36 6.46 -7.08
CA ALA A 46 13.70 5.28 -7.64
C ALA A 46 12.79 4.60 -6.61
N ILE A 47 13.29 4.37 -5.39
CA ILE A 47 12.51 3.74 -4.31
C ILE A 47 11.29 4.59 -3.94
N VAL A 48 11.45 5.91 -3.82
CA VAL A 48 10.35 6.83 -3.48
C VAL A 48 9.30 6.90 -4.60
N ILE A 49 9.72 6.99 -5.87
CA ILE A 49 8.79 7.05 -7.01
C ILE A 49 8.05 5.72 -7.21
N THR A 50 8.75 4.59 -7.14
CA THR A 50 8.12 3.27 -7.21
C THR A 50 7.19 3.04 -6.01
N GLY A 51 7.58 3.54 -4.82
CA GLY A 51 6.77 3.62 -3.62
C GLY A 51 5.46 4.36 -3.84
N TRP A 52 5.56 5.59 -4.33
CA TRP A 52 4.43 6.48 -4.56
C TRP A 52 3.45 5.93 -5.61
N THR A 53 3.96 5.51 -6.77
CA THR A 53 3.15 4.97 -7.86
C THR A 53 2.47 3.65 -7.46
N GLY A 54 3.19 2.75 -6.78
CA GLY A 54 2.64 1.51 -6.23
C GLY A 54 1.56 1.76 -5.18
N SER A 55 1.75 2.76 -4.32
CA SER A 55 0.81 3.13 -3.26
C SER A 55 -0.48 3.74 -3.80
N VAL A 56 -0.41 4.60 -4.82
CA VAL A 56 -1.60 5.18 -5.49
C VAL A 56 -2.42 4.08 -6.18
N LEU A 57 -1.75 3.14 -6.87
CA LEU A 57 -2.41 2.00 -7.50
C LEU A 57 -3.04 1.05 -6.47
N ALA A 58 -2.34 0.77 -5.36
CA ALA A 58 -2.86 -0.04 -4.27
C ALA A 58 -4.06 0.63 -3.58
N TRP A 59 -4.01 1.94 -3.35
CA TRP A 59 -5.10 2.72 -2.79
C TRP A 59 -6.32 2.75 -3.72
N ALA A 60 -6.13 3.01 -5.02
CA ALA A 60 -7.20 2.99 -6.01
C ALA A 60 -7.87 1.61 -6.10
N TYR A 61 -7.08 0.54 -5.97
CA TYR A 61 -7.59 -0.83 -5.94
C TYR A 61 -8.32 -1.17 -4.62
N ALA A 62 -7.84 -0.68 -3.47
CA ALA A 62 -8.51 -0.85 -2.19
C ALA A 62 -9.84 -0.06 -2.12
N ALA A 63 -9.86 1.16 -2.68
CA ALA A 63 -11.06 1.98 -2.77
C ALA A 63 -12.16 1.32 -3.63
N THR A 64 -11.77 0.58 -4.67
CA THR A 64 -12.71 -0.17 -5.52
C THR A 64 -13.17 -1.50 -4.89
N LYS A 65 -12.32 -2.16 -4.08
CA LYS A 65 -12.74 -3.33 -3.28
C LYS A 65 -13.83 -3.02 -2.25
N GLY A 66 -13.76 -1.86 -1.59
CA GLY A 66 -14.79 -1.46 -0.61
C GLY A 66 -16.20 -1.38 -1.21
N GLY A 67 -16.32 -0.96 -2.48
CA GLY A 67 -17.58 -0.97 -3.20
C GLY A 67 -18.07 -2.37 -3.56
N GLY A 68 -17.17 -3.26 -3.97
CA GLY A 68 -17.49 -4.65 -4.31
C GLY A 68 -17.93 -5.48 -3.11
N GLU A 69 -17.24 -5.36 -1.97
CA GLU A 69 -17.61 -6.08 -0.73
C GLU A 69 -18.95 -5.61 -0.16
N LEU A 70 -19.29 -4.32 -0.31
CA LEU A 70 -20.61 -3.79 0.05
C LEU A 70 -21.71 -4.30 -0.90
N ALA A 71 -21.41 -4.40 -2.20
CA ALA A 71 -22.33 -4.96 -3.19
C ALA A 71 -22.60 -6.46 -2.93
N ASP A 72 -21.56 -7.25 -2.66
CA ASP A 72 -21.68 -8.69 -2.35
C ASP A 72 -22.43 -8.91 -1.02
N ARG A 73 -22.16 -8.10 0.00
CA ARG A 73 -22.91 -8.16 1.27
C ARG A 73 -24.39 -7.81 1.07
N ASN A 74 -24.69 -6.79 0.27
CA ASN A 74 -26.07 -6.43 -0.04
C ASN A 74 -26.78 -7.50 -0.87
N ALA A 75 -26.11 -8.08 -1.87
CA ALA A 75 -26.65 -9.20 -2.65
C ALA A 75 -26.95 -10.42 -1.76
N THR A 76 -26.08 -10.73 -0.81
CA THR A 76 -26.28 -11.82 0.17
C THR A 76 -27.45 -11.56 1.11
N ILE A 77 -27.65 -10.31 1.57
CA ILE A 77 -28.79 -9.93 2.41
C ILE A 77 -30.10 -10.06 1.63
N VAL A 78 -30.13 -9.58 0.38
CA VAL A 78 -31.30 -9.69 -0.49
C VAL A 78 -31.62 -11.15 -0.78
N GLU A 79 -30.63 -12.01 -1.06
CA GLU A 79 -30.87 -13.43 -1.30
C GLU A 79 -31.49 -14.14 -0.08
N LYS A 80 -31.05 -13.79 1.14
CA LYS A 80 -31.63 -14.29 2.40
C LYS A 80 -33.04 -13.77 2.68
N GLN A 81 -33.42 -12.61 2.14
CA GLN A 81 -34.77 -12.07 2.27
C GLN A 81 -35.74 -12.67 1.24
N VAL A 82 -35.23 -13.17 0.12
CA VAL A 82 -36.04 -13.72 -0.99
C VAL A 82 -36.27 -15.23 -0.86
N LYS A 83 -35.39 -15.96 -0.17
CA LYS A 83 -35.64 -17.37 0.18
C LYS A 83 -36.39 -17.46 1.52
N PRO A 84 -37.66 -17.92 1.56
CA PRO A 84 -38.43 -18.12 2.79
C PRO A 84 -37.86 -19.23 3.68
#